data_AF-A0A6G9YEE8-F1
#
_entry.id   AF-A0A6G9YEE8-F1
#
_cell.length_a   1.000
_cell.length_b   1.000
_cell.length_c   1.000
_cell.angle_alpha   90.00
_cell.angle_beta   90.00
_cell.angle_gamma   90.00
#
_symmetry.space_group_name_H-M   'P 1'
#
loop_
_entity.id
_entity.type
_entity.pdbx_description
1 polymer ?
#
loop_
_entity_poly.entity_id
_entity_poly.type
_entity_poly.pdbx_seq_one_letter_code
_entity_poly.pdbx_strand_id
1 'polypeptide(L)' 'MSEDPDVAQARVLLDALAAQIISLTRAVDVAERNRRPDEARALRVDLHNVRRYIERIHQRFPETVEPRHD' A
#
# COMPACT_ATOMS: atom_id res chain seq x y z
N MET A 1 26.98 -8.74 4.51
CA MET A 1 26.24 -9.47 3.46
C MET A 1 25.44 -8.44 2.68
N SER A 2 25.51 -8.45 1.34
CA SER A 2 24.74 -7.51 0.53
C SER A 2 23.25 -7.82 0.69
N GLU A 3 22.41 -6.80 0.88
CA GLU A 3 20.96 -6.96 0.90
C GLU A 3 20.50 -7.57 -0.44
N ASP A 4 19.54 -8.49 -0.38
CA ASP A 4 18.96 -9.10 -1.58
C ASP A 4 18.30 -7.99 -2.43
N PRO A 5 18.69 -7.81 -3.70
CA PRO A 5 18.16 -6.75 -4.55
C PRO A 5 16.64 -6.83 -4.71
N ASP A 6 16.04 -8.03 -4.66
CA ASP A 6 14.59 -8.20 -4.76
C ASP A 6 13.90 -7.70 -3.49
N VAL A 7 14.50 -7.89 -2.31
CA VAL A 7 14.00 -7.36 -1.04
C VAL A 7 14.10 -5.84 -1.00
N ALA A 8 15.21 -5.27 -1.47
CA ALA A 8 15.38 -3.81 -1.57
C ALA A 8 14.32 -3.20 -2.52
N GLN A 9 14.08 -3.83 -3.67
CA GLN A 9 13.05 -3.40 -4.61
C GLN A 9 11.64 -3.55 -4.03
N ALA A 10 11.37 -4.61 -3.27
CA ALA A 10 10.09 -4.80 -2.58
C ALA A 10 9.83 -3.68 -1.56
N ARG A 11 10.85 -3.25 -0.81
CA ARG A 11 10.75 -2.11 0.13
C ARG A 11 10.38 -0.81 -0.58
N VAL A 12 11.05 -0.50 -1.69
CA VAL A 12 10.73 0.68 -2.51
C VAL A 12 9.29 0.63 -3.03
N LEU A 13 8.83 -0.54 -3.47
CA LEU A 13 7.45 -0.73 -3.92
C LEU A 13 6.45 -0.54 -2.75
N LEU A 14 6.76 -1.06 -1.56
CA LEU A 14 5.94 -0.87 -0.37
C LEU A 14 5.79 0.60 0.01
N ASP A 15 6.87 1.39 -0.06
CA ASP A 15 6.81 2.84 0.19
C ASP A 15 5.90 3.57 -0.79
N ALA A 16 5.97 3.20 -2.08
CA ALA A 16 5.09 3.76 -3.11
C ALA A 16 3.61 3.40 -2.85
N LEU A 17 3.33 2.15 -2.45
CA LEU A 17 1.98 1.71 -2.11
C LEU A 17 1.45 2.38 -0.84
N ALA A 18 2.30 2.65 0.15
CA ALA A 18 1.93 3.40 1.35
C ALA A 18 1.54 4.84 1.00
N ALA A 19 2.30 5.51 0.13
CA ALA A 19 1.94 6.83 -0.39
C ALA A 19 0.60 6.80 -1.16
N GLN A 20 0.36 5.73 -1.93
CA GLN A 20 -0.90 5.54 -2.64
C GLN A 20 -2.09 5.36 -1.69
N ILE A 21 -1.94 4.62 -0.57
CA ILE A 21 -2.98 4.50 0.46
C ILE A 21 -3.36 5.87 1.03
N ILE A 22 -2.37 6.71 1.35
CA ILE A 22 -2.61 8.06 1.86
C ILE A 22 -3.40 8.89 0.83
N SER A 23 -3.00 8.82 -0.44
CA SER A 23 -3.68 9.52 -1.54
C SER A 23 -5.13 9.06 -1.71
N LEU A 24 -5.36 7.74 -1.78
CA LEU A 24 -6.70 7.15 -1.91
C LEU A 24 -7.59 7.50 -0.71
N THR A 25 -7.05 7.48 0.50
CA THR A 25 -7.80 7.85 1.72
C THR A 25 -8.28 9.30 1.63
N ARG A 26 -7.41 10.22 1.22
CA ARG A 26 -7.79 11.63 1.01
C ARG A 26 -8.82 11.78 -0.11
N ALA A 27 -8.70 11.01 -1.19
CA ALA A 27 -9.65 11.03 -2.29
C ALA A 27 -11.05 10.54 -1.83
N VAL A 28 -11.12 9.50 -0.99
CA VAL A 28 -12.37 9.05 -0.37
C VAL A 28 -12.99 10.19 0.43
N ASP A 29 -12.22 10.81 1.33
CA ASP A 29 -12.72 11.93 2.15
C ASP A 29 -13.28 13.08 1.29
N VAL A 30 -12.61 13.41 0.19
CA VAL A 30 -13.06 14.45 -0.76
C VAL A 30 -14.36 14.02 -1.47
N ALA A 31 -14.44 12.78 -1.96
CA ALA A 31 -15.63 12.28 -2.62
C ALA A 31 -16.85 12.26 -1.67
N GLU A 32 -16.63 11.92 -0.40
CA GLU A 32 -17.67 11.94 0.63
C GLU A 32 -18.16 13.34 0.95
N ARG A 33 -17.25 14.30 1.15
CA ARG A 33 -17.60 15.71 1.37
C ARG A 33 -18.39 16.30 0.20
N ASN A 34 -18.07 15.86 -1.02
CA ASN A 34 -18.76 16.28 -2.24
C ASN A 34 -20.03 15.48 -2.54
N ARG A 35 -20.47 14.58 -1.65
CA ARG A 35 -21.67 13.73 -1.79
C ARG A 35 -21.66 12.90 -3.08
N ARG A 36 -20.52 12.30 -3.40
CA ARG A 36 -20.33 11.41 -4.56
C ARG A 36 -20.16 9.95 -4.09
N PRO A 37 -21.25 9.25 -3.76
CA PRO A 37 -21.18 7.93 -3.12
C PRO A 37 -20.57 6.85 -4.00
N ASP A 38 -20.83 6.88 -5.31
CA ASP A 38 -20.29 5.88 -6.25
C ASP A 38 -18.77 6.03 -6.41
N GLU A 39 -18.29 7.28 -6.49
CA GLU A 39 -16.85 7.60 -6.52
C GLU A 39 -16.18 7.17 -5.23
N ALA A 40 -16.75 7.49 -4.07
CA ALA A 40 -16.24 7.07 -2.77
C ALA A 40 -16.22 5.54 -2.63
N ARG A 41 -17.20 4.82 -3.19
CA ARG A 41 -17.24 3.36 -3.20
C ARG A 41 -16.14 2.77 -4.08
N ALA A 42 -15.93 3.31 -5.28
CA ALA A 42 -14.86 2.87 -6.18
C ALA A 42 -13.48 3.05 -5.53
N LEU A 43 -13.22 4.24 -4.95
CA LEU A 43 -11.96 4.54 -4.28
C LEU A 43 -11.69 3.62 -3.07
N ARG A 44 -12.74 3.21 -2.34
CA ARG A 44 -12.62 2.21 -1.25
C ARG A 44 -12.24 0.83 -1.76
N VAL A 45 -12.76 0.43 -2.93
CA VAL A 45 -12.39 -0.84 -3.57
C VAL A 45 -10.91 -0.80 -3.96
N ASP A 46 -10.45 0.29 -4.54
CA ASP A 46 -9.03 0.48 -4.86
C ASP A 46 -8.14 0.44 -3.62
N LEU A 47 -8.56 1.09 -2.53
CA LEU A 47 -7.86 1.06 -1.25
C LEU A 47 -7.78 -0.36 -0.67
N HIS A 48 -8.84 -1.15 -0.79
CA HIS A 48 -8.82 -2.57 -0.41
C HIS A 48 -7.84 -3.38 -1.27
N ASN A 49 -7.83 -3.15 -2.58
CA ASN A 49 -6.93 -3.84 -3.50
C ASN A 49 -5.45 -3.53 -3.21
N VAL A 50 -5.12 -2.26 -2.95
CA VAL A 50 -3.74 -1.85 -2.59
C VAL A 50 -3.30 -2.51 -1.29
N ARG A 51 -4.15 -2.54 -0.26
CA ARG A 51 -3.84 -3.23 1.01
C ARG A 51 -3.58 -4.72 0.80
N ARG A 52 -4.43 -5.40 0.02
CA ARG A 52 -4.24 -6.81 -0.32
C ARG A 52 -2.96 -7.07 -1.11
N TYR A 53 -2.53 -6.11 -1.93
CA TYR A 53 -1.29 -6.21 -2.67
C TYR A 53 -0.06 -6.08 -1.74
N ILE A 54 -0.09 -5.15 -0.79
CA ILE A 54 0.92 -5.04 0.28
C ILE A 54 1.02 -6.35 1.08
N GLU A 55 -0.11 -6.91 1.49
CA GLU A 55 -0.13 -8.20 2.22
C GLU A 55 0.56 -9.31 1.43
N ARG A 56 0.35 -9.39 0.12
CA ARG A 56 1.02 -10.37 -0.76
C ARG A 56 2.53 -10.12 -0.86
N ILE A 57 2.96 -8.86 -0.88
CA ILE A 57 4.39 -8.52 -0.88
C ILE A 57 5.02 -8.96 0.43
N HIS A 58 4.41 -8.67 1.58
CA HIS A 58 4.88 -9.13 2.88
C HIS A 58 4.94 -10.66 2.99
N GLN A 59 3.97 -11.37 2.41
CA GLN A 59 3.98 -12.84 2.35
C GLN A 59 5.12 -13.39 1.48
N ARG A 60 5.47 -12.68 0.40
CA ARG A 60 6.53 -13.09 -0.54
C ARG A 60 7.94 -12.74 -0.03
N PHE A 61 8.06 -11.62 0.67
CA PHE A 61 9.32 -11.06 1.18
C PHE A 61 9.15 -10.74 2.68
N PRO A 62 9.13 -11.75 3.56
CA PRO A 62 8.93 -11.55 5.00
C PRO A 62 9.98 -10.63 5.65
N GLU A 63 11.18 -10.55 5.07
CA GLU A 63 12.29 -9.66 5.45
C GLU A 63 11.95 -8.17 5.34
N THR A 64 10.83 -7.83 4.67
CA THR A 64 10.30 -6.46 4.64
C THR A 64 9.55 -6.07 5.91
N VAL A 65 9.13 -7.05 6.73
CA VAL A 65 8.38 -6.85 7.97
C VAL A 65 9.25 -7.04 9.21
N GLU A 66 10.28 -7.89 9.12
CA GLU A 66 11.17 -8.15 10.24
C GLU A 66 12.13 -6.97 10.46
N PRO A 67 12.25 -6.45 11.71
CA PRO A 67 13.33 -5.54 12.04
C PRO A 67 14.63 -6.31 11.86
N ARG A 68 15.53 -5.74 11.05
CA ARG A 68 16.85 -6.31 10.77
C ARG A 68 17.56 -6.55 12.10
N HIS A 69 17.60 -7.81 12.54
CA HIS A 69 18.42 -8.22 13.68
C HIS A 69 19.88 -8.18 13.20
N ASP A 70 20.50 -7.00 13.29
CA ASP A 70 21.95 -6.83 13.23
C ASP A 70 22.58 -7.22 14.59
#